data_AF-A0A178ZVM4-F1
#
_entry.id   AF-A0A178ZVM4-F1
#
_cell.length_a   1.000
_cell.length_b   1.000
_cell.length_c   1.000
_cell.angle_alpha   90.00
_cell.angle_beta   90.00
_cell.angle_gamma   90.00
#
_symmetry.space_group_name_H-M   'P 1'
#
loop_
_entity.id
_entity.type
_entity.pdbx_description
1 polymer ?
#
loop_
_entity_poly.entity_id
_entity_poly.type
_entity_poly.pdbx_seq_one_letter_code
_entity_poly.pdbx_strand_id
1 'polypeptide(L)'
;MDQIMGKPASDLEPSTPSNGAQLSLPDAMHQPITAQVQAVLKVIQENVSGIHPRTEEPFELTLSRQAWLELQRNPDFDLCIEQKQFPVSYDSSTAVLTIMPPPLFMHRAILGFLSEVGSGARSKSNEKAQMSIVQNLYVDNFEGPYASSAKQPDLVINWGKDLHQPHTVVEVGKSQSLECLRGLVPLYLTGNPTIQRVVLVKIMETPAYASSSRLPIHVTSAQDLRRDEVTGAIFYGDIQLVGEVKFRWEVWERVNGQPTTTFEEEFGYGELPCRPLPIFKIDAAGMEATVQPAAMKDFWDCTWNPATLMDAVRRARC
;
A
#
# COMPACT_ATOMS: atom_id res chain seq x y z
N MET A 1 -54.43 21.65 -2.59
CA MET A 1 -54.13 20.94 -3.84
C MET A 1 -52.96 21.70 -4.46
N ASP A 2 -51.73 21.32 -4.10
CA ASP A 2 -50.53 21.91 -4.70
C ASP A 2 -49.58 20.75 -5.04
N GLN A 3 -49.41 20.52 -6.35
CA GLN A 3 -48.52 19.51 -6.91
C GLN A 3 -47.11 20.09 -7.01
N ILE A 4 -46.17 19.53 -6.24
CA ILE A 4 -44.74 19.78 -6.39
C ILE A 4 -44.22 18.81 -7.45
N MET A 5 -43.86 19.33 -8.63
CA MET A 5 -43.21 18.56 -9.69
C MET A 5 -41.76 18.23 -9.30
N GLY A 6 -41.46 16.92 -9.25
CA GLY A 6 -40.11 16.39 -9.08
C GLY A 6 -39.26 16.59 -10.33
N LYS A 7 -38.02 17.04 -10.12
CA LYS A 7 -36.95 17.03 -11.13
C LYS A 7 -36.37 15.61 -11.24
N PRO A 8 -36.12 15.09 -12.45
CA PRO A 8 -35.50 13.77 -12.61
C PRO A 8 -34.01 13.84 -12.27
N ALA A 9 -33.53 12.80 -11.59
CA ALA A 9 -32.11 12.55 -11.32
C ALA A 9 -31.39 12.32 -12.66
N SER A 10 -30.32 13.08 -12.88
CA SER A 10 -29.41 12.89 -14.01
C SER A 10 -28.55 11.66 -13.78
N ASP A 11 -28.57 10.76 -14.75
CA ASP A 11 -27.71 9.58 -14.86
C ASP A 11 -26.24 9.97 -14.74
N LEU A 12 -25.60 9.54 -13.64
CA LEU A 12 -24.16 9.52 -13.50
C LEU A 12 -23.64 8.31 -14.26
N GLU A 13 -23.00 8.56 -15.40
CA GLU A 13 -22.25 7.53 -16.11
C GLU A 13 -21.12 6.98 -15.20
N PRO A 14 -20.91 5.66 -15.16
CA PRO A 14 -19.80 5.07 -14.42
C PRO A 14 -18.48 5.41 -15.11
N SER A 15 -17.63 6.16 -14.40
CA SER A 15 -16.26 6.44 -14.83
C SER A 15 -15.44 5.15 -14.89
N THR A 16 -14.85 4.89 -16.05
CA THR A 16 -13.91 3.79 -16.30
C THR A 16 -12.72 3.89 -15.34
N PRO A 17 -12.26 2.79 -14.71
CA PRO A 17 -11.07 2.82 -13.87
C PRO A 17 -9.85 3.22 -14.70
N SER A 18 -9.19 4.30 -14.30
CA SER A 18 -7.91 4.74 -14.84
C SER A 18 -6.86 3.68 -14.49
N ASN A 19 -6.38 2.93 -15.49
CA ASN A 19 -5.11 2.24 -15.37
C ASN A 19 -4.04 3.29 -15.05
N GLY A 20 -3.20 3.03 -14.04
CA GLY A 20 -2.18 3.98 -13.58
C GLY A 20 -1.40 4.59 -14.75
N ALA A 21 -1.04 5.87 -14.64
CA ALA A 21 -0.38 6.61 -15.70
C ALA A 21 0.96 5.97 -16.11
N GLN A 22 0.91 5.03 -17.05
CA GLN A 22 2.08 4.38 -17.63
C GLN A 22 2.76 5.41 -18.53
N LEU A 23 3.82 6.05 -18.03
CA LEU A 23 4.70 6.88 -18.84
C LEU A 23 5.45 5.96 -19.80
N SER A 24 4.82 5.72 -20.95
CA SER A 24 5.36 4.91 -22.02
C SER A 24 6.53 5.66 -22.64
N LEU A 25 7.75 5.38 -22.19
CA LEU A 25 8.96 5.76 -22.90
C LEU A 25 8.99 4.94 -24.21
N PRO A 26 8.84 5.56 -25.39
CA PRO A 26 8.88 4.81 -26.64
C PRO A 26 10.23 4.10 -26.77
N ASP A 27 10.16 2.78 -26.95
CA ASP A 27 11.29 1.90 -27.26
C ASP A 27 12.38 1.78 -26.17
N ALA A 28 12.05 1.99 -24.89
CA ALA A 28 13.00 1.98 -23.77
C ALA A 28 13.90 0.73 -23.72
N MET A 29 13.38 -0.44 -24.09
CA MET A 29 14.15 -1.70 -24.08
C MET A 29 15.26 -1.76 -25.14
N HIS A 30 15.15 -1.00 -26.24
CA HIS A 30 16.15 -0.96 -27.31
C HIS A 30 17.13 0.20 -27.17
N GLN A 31 16.92 1.09 -26.19
CA GLN A 31 17.83 2.19 -25.93
C GLN A 31 19.11 1.71 -25.22
N PRO A 32 20.25 2.39 -25.42
CA PRO A 32 21.47 2.14 -24.65
C PRO A 32 21.19 2.21 -23.15
N ILE A 33 21.87 1.38 -22.36
CA ILE A 33 21.69 1.28 -20.90
C ILE A 33 21.78 2.67 -20.24
N THR A 34 22.78 3.46 -20.62
CA THR A 34 22.98 4.82 -20.10
C THR A 34 21.79 5.74 -20.39
N ALA A 35 21.12 5.60 -21.54
CA ALA A 35 19.94 6.40 -21.87
C ALA A 35 18.74 6.01 -21.00
N GLN A 36 18.55 4.71 -20.72
CA GLN A 36 17.51 4.23 -19.81
C GLN A 36 17.72 4.77 -18.38
N VAL A 37 18.95 4.68 -17.86
CA VAL A 37 19.31 5.22 -16.53
C VAL A 37 19.04 6.73 -16.46
N GLN A 38 19.46 7.50 -17.46
CA GLN A 38 19.22 8.95 -17.50
C GLN A 38 17.73 9.30 -17.61
N ALA A 39 16.94 8.52 -18.34
CA ALA A 39 15.50 8.71 -18.42
C ALA A 39 14.83 8.53 -17.05
N VAL A 40 15.21 7.49 -16.30
CA VAL A 40 14.69 7.25 -14.94
C VAL A 40 15.07 8.40 -14.00
N LEU A 41 16.35 8.79 -13.97
CA LEU A 41 16.82 9.89 -13.12
C LEU A 41 16.10 11.20 -13.42
N LYS A 42 15.86 11.49 -14.71
CA LYS A 42 15.08 12.66 -15.12
C LYS A 42 13.63 12.60 -14.63
N VAL A 43 12.95 11.47 -14.81
CA VAL A 43 11.57 11.29 -14.32
C VAL A 43 11.49 11.47 -12.81
N ILE A 44 12.44 10.89 -12.07
CA ILE A 44 12.55 11.10 -10.63
C ILE A 44 12.74 12.59 -10.36
N GLN A 45 13.77 13.24 -10.88
CA GLN A 45 14.02 14.66 -10.64
C GLN A 45 12.81 15.56 -10.95
N GLU A 46 12.09 15.33 -12.04
CA GLU A 46 10.91 16.12 -12.43
C GLU A 46 9.73 15.94 -11.46
N ASN A 47 9.49 14.71 -10.99
CA ASN A 47 8.40 14.42 -10.06
C ASN A 47 8.76 14.72 -8.60
N VAL A 48 10.05 14.81 -8.30
CA VAL A 48 10.60 14.92 -6.94
C VAL A 48 11.04 16.35 -6.58
N SER A 49 11.27 17.21 -7.58
CA SER A 49 11.63 18.62 -7.37
C SER A 49 10.43 19.50 -7.00
N GLY A 50 9.20 18.99 -7.10
CA GLY A 50 8.01 19.64 -6.56
C GLY A 50 7.94 19.53 -5.03
N ILE A 51 7.47 20.58 -4.35
CA ILE A 51 7.24 20.58 -2.88
C ILE A 51 6.20 19.51 -2.47
N HIS A 52 5.40 19.02 -3.43
CA HIS A 52 4.47 17.92 -3.25
C HIS A 52 4.48 17.00 -4.49
N PRO A 53 4.49 15.66 -4.32
CA PRO A 53 4.21 14.74 -5.41
C PRO A 53 2.85 15.13 -6.01
N ARG A 54 2.79 15.36 -7.31
CA ARG A 54 1.55 15.80 -7.98
C ARG A 54 0.46 14.72 -7.99
N THR A 55 0.82 13.47 -7.73
CA THR A 55 -0.08 12.32 -7.79
C THR A 55 0.10 11.42 -6.58
N GLU A 56 -1.00 10.81 -6.12
CA GLU A 56 -0.98 9.70 -5.16
C GLU A 56 -0.81 8.35 -5.86
N GLU A 57 -0.61 8.34 -7.18
CA GLU A 57 -0.47 7.14 -8.00
C GLU A 57 0.99 6.75 -8.16
N PRO A 58 1.30 5.44 -8.22
CA PRO A 58 2.62 4.97 -8.57
C PRO A 58 2.97 5.31 -10.03
N PHE A 59 4.26 5.47 -10.29
CA PHE A 59 4.79 5.63 -11.63
C PHE A 59 5.53 4.36 -12.04
N GLU A 60 5.26 3.88 -13.24
CA GLU A 60 5.90 2.68 -13.79
C GLU A 60 6.74 3.03 -15.02
N LEU A 61 7.95 2.48 -15.06
CA LEU A 61 8.92 2.66 -16.14
C LEU A 61 9.44 1.29 -16.57
N THR A 62 9.45 1.03 -17.88
CA THR A 62 10.11 -0.18 -18.39
C THR A 62 11.62 0.03 -18.37
N LEU A 63 12.33 -0.85 -17.66
CA LEU A 63 13.76 -0.77 -17.42
C LEU A 63 14.40 -2.14 -17.59
N SER A 64 15.41 -2.25 -18.46
CA SER A 64 16.14 -3.51 -18.63
C SER A 64 16.87 -3.91 -17.34
N ARG A 65 17.08 -5.20 -17.12
CA ARG A 65 17.78 -5.72 -15.94
C ARG A 65 19.18 -5.12 -15.78
N GLN A 66 19.92 -4.95 -16.87
CA GLN A 66 21.24 -4.36 -16.84
C GLN A 66 21.19 -2.88 -16.42
N ALA A 67 20.20 -2.13 -16.94
CA ALA A 67 19.98 -0.74 -16.53
C ALA A 67 19.56 -0.62 -15.07
N TRP A 68 18.74 -1.54 -14.56
CA TRP A 68 18.44 -1.61 -13.13
C TRP A 68 19.69 -1.80 -12.28
N LEU A 69 20.55 -2.76 -12.62
CA LEU A 69 21.80 -3.00 -11.90
C LEU A 69 22.78 -1.83 -11.97
N GLU A 70 22.79 -1.08 -13.07
CA GLU A 70 23.58 0.16 -13.20
C GLU A 70 22.98 1.30 -12.36
N LEU A 71 21.65 1.43 -12.36
CA LEU A 71 20.92 2.42 -11.58
C LEU A 71 21.13 2.22 -10.07
N GLN A 72 21.12 0.98 -9.57
CA GLN A 72 21.41 0.65 -8.16
C GLN A 72 22.83 1.02 -7.69
N ARG A 73 23.75 1.30 -8.62
CA ARG A 73 25.13 1.73 -8.32
C ARG A 73 25.32 3.22 -8.54
N ASN A 74 24.26 3.93 -8.93
CA ASN A 74 24.32 5.34 -9.25
C ASN A 74 24.08 6.17 -7.97
N PRO A 75 25.05 6.99 -7.52
CA PRO A 75 24.91 7.76 -6.29
C PRO A 75 23.80 8.81 -6.36
N ASP A 76 23.45 9.32 -7.56
CA ASP A 76 22.35 10.27 -7.71
C ASP A 76 20.99 9.58 -7.47
N PHE A 77 20.89 8.30 -7.80
CA PHE A 77 19.70 7.50 -7.53
C PHE A 77 19.53 7.25 -6.03
N ASP A 78 20.60 6.84 -5.35
CA ASP A 78 20.60 6.65 -3.89
C ASP A 78 20.24 7.94 -3.17
N LEU A 79 20.83 9.07 -3.58
CA LEU A 79 20.52 10.40 -3.04
C LEU A 79 19.04 10.74 -3.22
N CYS A 80 18.46 10.45 -4.38
CA CYS A 80 17.05 10.71 -4.65
C CYS A 80 16.13 9.85 -3.77
N ILE A 81 16.43 8.56 -3.60
CA ILE A 81 15.64 7.66 -2.76
C ILE A 81 15.73 8.07 -1.29
N GLU A 82 16.96 8.27 -0.78
CA GLU A 82 17.19 8.59 0.63
C GLU A 82 16.61 9.94 1.03
N GLN A 83 16.86 10.99 0.23
CA GLN A 83 16.42 12.35 0.59
C GLN A 83 14.91 12.51 0.53
N LYS A 84 14.23 11.72 -0.31
CA LYS A 84 12.85 12.00 -0.69
C LYS A 84 11.86 10.91 -0.34
N GLN A 85 12.35 9.79 0.20
CA GLN A 85 11.54 8.75 0.83
C GLN A 85 10.49 8.14 -0.11
N PHE A 86 10.80 8.03 -1.40
CA PHE A 86 9.95 7.29 -2.34
C PHE A 86 10.38 5.82 -2.34
N PRO A 87 9.49 4.89 -1.98
CA PRO A 87 9.77 3.46 -2.14
C PRO A 87 9.93 3.14 -3.63
N VAL A 88 10.88 2.28 -3.95
CA VAL A 88 11.11 1.81 -5.31
C VAL A 88 11.08 0.29 -5.33
N SER A 89 10.45 -0.28 -6.36
CA SER A 89 10.50 -1.72 -6.63
C SER A 89 10.80 -1.99 -8.09
N TYR A 90 11.56 -3.04 -8.34
CA TYR A 90 11.85 -3.55 -9.67
C TYR A 90 11.43 -5.00 -9.76
N ASP A 91 10.60 -5.33 -10.74
CA ASP A 91 10.23 -6.69 -11.11
C ASP A 91 10.98 -7.06 -12.40
N SER A 92 11.96 -7.95 -12.28
CA SER A 92 12.79 -8.38 -13.40
C SER A 92 12.05 -9.29 -14.38
N SER A 93 10.96 -9.93 -13.96
CA SER A 93 10.17 -10.81 -14.83
C SER A 93 9.36 -10.02 -15.86
N THR A 94 8.99 -8.78 -15.52
CA THR A 94 8.26 -7.85 -16.38
C THR A 94 9.12 -6.68 -16.86
N ALA A 95 10.34 -6.56 -16.33
CA ALA A 95 11.25 -5.43 -16.56
C ALA A 95 10.62 -4.08 -16.21
N VAL A 96 9.84 -4.03 -15.11
CA VAL A 96 9.14 -2.83 -14.66
C VAL A 96 9.77 -2.30 -13.37
N LEU A 97 10.17 -1.04 -13.41
CA LEU A 97 10.51 -0.22 -12.25
C LEU A 97 9.26 0.56 -11.82
N THR A 98 8.81 0.35 -10.59
CA THR A 98 7.73 1.09 -9.97
C THR A 98 8.29 2.04 -8.92
N ILE A 99 7.97 3.32 -9.03
CA ILE A 99 8.27 4.36 -8.05
C ILE A 99 6.97 4.69 -7.33
N MET A 100 6.92 4.41 -6.04
CA MET A 100 5.75 4.63 -5.20
C MET A 100 5.75 6.07 -4.67
N PRO A 101 4.58 6.72 -4.58
CA PRO A 101 4.47 8.01 -3.91
C PRO A 101 4.75 7.85 -2.42
N PRO A 102 5.06 8.94 -1.70
CA PRO A 102 5.30 8.89 -0.27
C PRO A 102 4.03 8.42 0.43
N PRO A 103 4.14 7.50 1.40
CA PRO A 103 2.99 6.89 2.02
C PRO A 103 2.11 7.94 2.72
N LEU A 104 0.80 7.76 2.61
CA LEU A 104 -0.16 8.61 3.29
C LEU A 104 -0.25 8.31 4.80
N PHE A 105 -0.82 9.21 5.59
CA PHE A 105 -0.99 8.99 7.03
C PHE A 105 -1.86 7.77 7.31
N MET A 106 -2.93 7.54 6.53
CA MET A 106 -3.76 6.34 6.65
C MET A 106 -2.99 5.04 6.36
N HIS A 107 -2.07 5.06 5.39
CA HIS A 107 -1.20 3.91 5.09
C HIS A 107 -0.30 3.62 6.29
N ARG A 108 0.38 4.64 6.83
CA ARG A 108 1.22 4.52 8.03
C ARG A 108 0.45 4.05 9.26
N ALA A 109 -0.81 4.49 9.42
CA ALA A 109 -1.68 4.05 10.50
C ALA A 109 -1.92 2.54 10.45
N ILE A 110 -2.22 1.97 9.28
CA ILE A 110 -2.36 0.52 9.11
C ILE A 110 -1.05 -0.18 9.49
N LEU A 111 0.10 0.27 8.96
CA LEU A 111 1.38 -0.38 9.25
C LEU A 111 1.74 -0.33 10.74
N GLY A 112 1.50 0.79 11.42
CA GLY A 112 1.67 0.93 12.86
C GLY A 112 0.80 -0.08 13.62
N PHE A 113 -0.49 -0.13 13.29
CA PHE A 113 -1.43 -1.06 13.91
C PHE A 113 -1.02 -2.53 13.71
N LEU A 114 -0.65 -2.93 12.50
CA LEU A 114 -0.23 -4.31 12.23
C LEU A 114 1.09 -4.66 12.92
N SER A 115 2.00 -3.69 13.04
CA SER A 115 3.25 -3.86 13.79
C SER A 115 2.99 -4.07 15.28
N GLU A 116 2.01 -3.36 15.86
CA GLU A 116 1.58 -3.52 17.25
C GLU A 116 0.95 -4.88 17.50
N VAL A 117 0.02 -5.31 16.63
CA VAL A 117 -0.62 -6.63 16.73
C VAL A 117 0.44 -7.73 16.65
N GLY A 118 1.37 -7.64 15.69
CA GLY A 118 2.44 -8.61 15.56
C GLY A 118 3.41 -8.59 16.74
N SER A 119 3.75 -7.42 17.26
CA SER A 119 4.61 -7.27 18.45
C SER A 119 3.95 -7.88 19.69
N GLY A 120 2.62 -7.70 19.83
CA GLY A 120 1.80 -8.35 20.83
C GLY A 120 1.89 -9.87 20.76
N ALA A 121 1.72 -10.46 19.57
CA ALA A 121 1.87 -11.90 19.39
C ALA A 121 3.31 -12.38 19.69
N ARG A 122 4.32 -11.67 19.19
CA ARG A 122 5.74 -11.95 19.47
C ARG A 122 6.04 -11.98 20.96
N SER A 123 5.55 -11.00 21.72
CA SER A 123 5.81 -10.88 23.16
C SER A 123 5.27 -12.05 23.98
N LYS A 124 4.22 -12.72 23.49
CA LYS A 124 3.60 -13.89 24.11
C LYS A 124 4.27 -15.20 23.71
N SER A 125 5.16 -15.18 22.73
CA SER A 125 5.88 -16.37 22.26
C SER A 125 7.15 -16.64 23.05
N ASN A 126 7.41 -17.93 23.30
CA ASN A 126 8.69 -18.40 23.84
C ASN A 126 9.86 -18.22 22.85
N GLU A 127 9.56 -17.99 21.57
CA GLU A 127 10.54 -17.86 20.48
C GLU A 127 10.70 -16.41 20.00
N LYS A 128 10.39 -15.42 20.85
CA LYS A 128 10.44 -13.99 20.53
C LYS A 128 11.76 -13.49 19.92
N ALA A 129 12.87 -14.19 20.12
CA ALA A 129 14.17 -13.83 19.54
C ALA A 129 14.29 -14.19 18.05
N GLN A 130 13.47 -15.12 17.57
CA GLN A 130 13.48 -15.60 16.18
C GLN A 130 12.56 -14.79 15.26
N MET A 131 11.75 -13.89 15.83
CA MET A 131 10.81 -13.08 15.09
C MET A 131 11.23 -11.61 15.13
N SER A 132 11.24 -10.96 13.97
CA SER A 132 11.34 -9.51 13.87
C SER A 132 10.25 -8.98 12.95
N ILE A 133 9.80 -7.75 13.23
CA ILE A 133 8.79 -7.06 12.45
C ILE A 133 9.45 -5.76 12.01
N VAL A 134 9.59 -5.58 10.71
CA VAL A 134 10.39 -4.50 10.13
C VAL A 134 9.57 -3.86 9.01
N GLN A 135 9.45 -2.54 9.05
CA GLN A 135 8.92 -1.76 7.93
C GLN A 135 10.07 -1.32 7.03
N ASN A 136 9.81 -1.11 5.75
CA ASN A 136 10.77 -0.52 4.82
C ASN A 136 12.07 -1.34 4.63
N LEU A 137 12.01 -2.67 4.83
CA LEU A 137 13.16 -3.57 4.59
C LEU A 137 13.19 -4.01 3.12
N TYR A 138 14.30 -3.82 2.43
CA TYR A 138 14.47 -4.36 1.09
C TYR A 138 14.56 -5.89 1.10
N VAL A 139 13.83 -6.51 0.18
CA VAL A 139 13.90 -7.93 -0.19
C VAL A 139 14.42 -7.97 -1.61
N ASP A 140 15.54 -8.64 -1.84
CA ASP A 140 16.23 -8.71 -3.14
C ASP A 140 16.74 -10.13 -3.47
N ASN A 141 16.59 -11.08 -2.55
CA ASN A 141 16.97 -12.48 -2.70
C ASN A 141 15.93 -13.30 -3.48
N PHE A 142 15.40 -12.72 -4.57
CA PHE A 142 14.47 -13.41 -5.47
C PHE A 142 15.20 -14.35 -6.45
N GLU A 143 14.53 -15.42 -6.85
CA GLU A 143 15.03 -16.53 -7.66
C GLU A 143 14.26 -16.70 -8.98
N GLY A 144 14.81 -17.50 -9.88
CA GLY A 144 14.15 -17.89 -11.13
C GLY A 144 13.87 -16.69 -12.05
N PRO A 145 12.66 -16.58 -12.63
CA PRO A 145 12.27 -15.44 -13.47
C PRO A 145 12.35 -14.08 -12.77
N TYR A 146 12.31 -14.08 -11.43
CA TYR A 146 12.36 -12.89 -10.61
C TYR A 146 13.79 -12.56 -10.14
N ALA A 147 14.81 -13.28 -10.60
CA ALA A 147 16.19 -13.01 -10.24
C ALA A 147 16.59 -11.55 -10.56
N SER A 148 17.20 -10.86 -9.61
CA SER A 148 17.48 -9.41 -9.63
C SER A 148 16.27 -8.49 -9.51
N SER A 149 15.08 -9.01 -9.21
CA SER A 149 14.01 -8.18 -8.66
C SER A 149 14.46 -7.62 -7.32
N ALA A 150 13.94 -6.45 -6.96
CA ALA A 150 14.17 -5.82 -5.68
C ALA A 150 12.88 -5.14 -5.27
N LYS A 151 12.47 -5.34 -4.02
CA LYS A 151 11.23 -4.76 -3.54
C LYS A 151 11.35 -4.38 -2.08
N GLN A 152 10.73 -3.27 -1.72
CA GLN A 152 10.57 -2.84 -0.35
C GLN A 152 9.10 -3.07 0.03
N PRO A 153 8.77 -4.20 0.68
CA PRO A 153 7.41 -4.44 1.17
C PRO A 153 7.08 -3.42 2.27
N ASP A 154 5.81 -3.10 2.42
CA ASP A 154 5.35 -2.17 3.46
C ASP A 154 5.66 -2.68 4.87
N LEU A 155 5.45 -3.98 5.11
CA LEU A 155 5.81 -4.66 6.35
C LEU A 155 6.39 -6.05 6.06
N VAL A 156 7.48 -6.39 6.73
CA VAL A 156 8.09 -7.72 6.70
C VAL A 156 8.10 -8.30 8.10
N ILE A 157 7.67 -9.55 8.20
CA ILE A 157 7.81 -10.37 9.40
C ILE A 157 8.84 -11.44 9.07
N ASN A 158 10.01 -11.31 9.69
CA ASN A 158 11.06 -12.30 9.57
C ASN A 158 10.86 -13.41 10.60
N TRP A 159 11.21 -14.62 10.19
CA TRP A 159 11.18 -15.78 11.07
C TRP A 159 12.39 -16.67 10.84
N GLY A 160 13.18 -16.85 11.89
CA GLY A 160 14.35 -17.73 11.89
C GLY A 160 15.48 -17.21 12.76
N LYS A 161 16.63 -17.90 12.68
CA LYS A 161 17.87 -17.44 13.32
C LYS A 161 18.52 -16.29 12.56
N ASP A 162 18.26 -16.21 11.27
CA ASP A 162 18.67 -15.11 10.41
C ASP A 162 17.55 -14.06 10.41
N LEU A 163 17.88 -12.85 10.86
CA LEU A 163 16.94 -11.73 10.88
C LEU A 163 16.58 -11.23 9.48
N HIS A 164 17.24 -11.74 8.43
CA HIS A 164 17.01 -11.43 7.03
C HIS A 164 16.21 -12.52 6.29
N GLN A 165 15.52 -13.40 7.01
CA GLN A 165 14.68 -14.43 6.42
C GLN A 165 13.19 -14.01 6.44
N PRO A 166 12.70 -13.34 5.37
CA PRO A 166 11.31 -12.88 5.32
C PRO A 166 10.37 -14.09 5.24
N HIS A 167 9.42 -14.16 6.17
CA HIS A 167 8.41 -15.24 6.19
C HIS A 167 7.05 -14.73 5.71
N THR A 168 6.61 -13.60 6.24
CA THR A 168 5.36 -12.95 5.85
C THR A 168 5.65 -11.54 5.36
N VAL A 169 5.04 -11.16 4.25
CA VAL A 169 5.03 -9.79 3.77
C VAL A 169 3.61 -9.24 3.81
N VAL A 170 3.47 -7.97 4.13
CA VAL A 170 2.20 -7.24 4.04
C VAL A 170 2.39 -6.09 3.05
N GLU A 171 1.43 -5.94 2.16
CA GLU A 171 1.35 -4.82 1.20
C GLU A 171 0.01 -4.10 1.37
N VAL A 172 0.07 -2.78 1.49
CA VAL A 172 -1.08 -1.92 1.70
C VAL A 172 -1.22 -0.99 0.50
N GLY A 173 -2.15 -1.29 -0.40
CA GLY A 173 -2.39 -0.44 -1.57
C GLY A 173 -3.59 0.47 -1.38
N LYS A 174 -3.40 1.77 -1.61
CA LYS A 174 -4.51 2.73 -1.73
C LYS A 174 -4.77 3.12 -3.18
N SER A 175 -3.76 3.62 -3.87
CA SER A 175 -3.87 4.09 -5.26
C SER A 175 -3.70 2.97 -6.28
N GLN A 176 -2.91 1.94 -5.96
CA GLN A 176 -2.80 0.75 -6.81
C GLN A 176 -4.13 0.03 -6.93
N SER A 177 -4.44 -0.48 -8.12
CA SER A 177 -5.59 -1.36 -8.31
C SER A 177 -5.41 -2.66 -7.51
N LEU A 178 -6.51 -3.36 -7.22
CA LEU A 178 -6.44 -4.67 -6.58
C LEU A 178 -5.65 -5.68 -7.44
N GLU A 179 -5.76 -5.58 -8.76
CA GLU A 179 -5.03 -6.42 -9.71
C GLU A 179 -3.52 -6.19 -9.61
N CYS A 180 -3.07 -4.93 -9.55
CA CYS A 180 -1.66 -4.60 -9.34
C CYS A 180 -1.12 -5.20 -8.03
N LEU A 181 -1.88 -5.10 -6.93
CA LEU A 181 -1.50 -5.73 -5.66
C LEU A 181 -1.41 -7.25 -5.76
N ARG A 182 -2.41 -7.89 -6.39
CA ARG A 182 -2.41 -9.34 -6.60
C ARG A 182 -1.27 -9.78 -7.52
N GLY A 183 -0.84 -8.94 -8.46
CA GLY A 183 0.35 -9.14 -9.29
C GLY A 183 1.65 -9.30 -8.48
N LEU A 184 1.71 -8.80 -7.24
CA LEU A 184 2.86 -8.97 -6.35
C LEU A 184 2.93 -10.37 -5.73
N VAL A 185 1.82 -11.10 -5.70
CA VAL A 185 1.75 -12.42 -5.02
C VAL A 185 2.70 -13.43 -5.67
N PRO A 186 2.73 -13.61 -7.01
CA PRO A 186 3.71 -14.50 -7.65
C PRO A 186 5.16 -14.07 -7.40
N LEU A 187 5.47 -12.76 -7.44
CA LEU A 187 6.81 -12.25 -7.14
C LEU A 187 7.30 -12.73 -5.75
N TYR A 188 6.46 -12.60 -4.73
CA TYR A 188 6.81 -13.04 -3.37
C TYR A 188 6.75 -14.56 -3.19
N LEU A 189 5.62 -15.18 -3.48
CA LEU A 189 5.38 -16.61 -3.19
C LEU A 189 5.93 -17.55 -4.23
N THR A 190 6.39 -17.08 -5.39
CA THR A 190 7.13 -17.93 -6.35
C THR A 190 8.58 -17.50 -6.41
N GLY A 191 8.84 -16.19 -6.42
CA GLY A 191 10.19 -15.66 -6.52
C GLY A 191 11.03 -15.75 -5.25
N ASN A 192 10.45 -15.89 -4.05
CA ASN A 192 11.24 -16.00 -2.82
C ASN A 192 10.89 -17.28 -2.04
N PRO A 193 11.80 -18.26 -1.88
CA PRO A 193 11.50 -19.54 -1.23
C PRO A 193 11.24 -19.42 0.27
N THR A 194 11.68 -18.33 0.91
CA THR A 194 11.54 -18.14 2.37
C THR A 194 10.17 -17.57 2.74
N ILE A 195 9.57 -16.77 1.85
CA ILE A 195 8.24 -16.18 2.05
C ILE A 195 7.18 -17.29 1.89
N GLN A 196 6.39 -17.47 2.95
CA GLN A 196 5.29 -18.44 3.01
C GLN A 196 3.92 -17.76 2.92
N ARG A 197 3.85 -16.47 3.23
CA ARG A 197 2.59 -15.73 3.29
C ARG A 197 2.71 -14.30 2.76
N VAL A 198 1.70 -13.87 2.01
CA VAL A 198 1.48 -12.49 1.59
C VAL A 198 0.13 -12.04 2.11
N VAL A 199 0.08 -10.89 2.77
CA VAL A 199 -1.16 -10.24 3.19
C VAL A 199 -1.34 -8.98 2.34
N LEU A 200 -2.45 -8.88 1.62
CA LEU A 200 -2.80 -7.70 0.85
C LEU A 200 -3.91 -6.94 1.57
N VAL A 201 -3.69 -5.66 1.84
CA VAL A 201 -4.68 -4.74 2.40
C VAL A 201 -4.96 -3.67 1.37
N LYS A 202 -6.10 -3.78 0.68
CA LYS A 202 -6.54 -2.81 -0.31
C LYS A 202 -7.50 -1.81 0.33
N ILE A 203 -7.12 -0.54 0.33
CA ILE A 203 -7.98 0.59 0.72
C ILE A 203 -8.67 1.10 -0.55
N MET A 204 -9.99 1.16 -0.52
CA MET A 204 -10.83 1.66 -1.61
C MET A 204 -11.56 2.91 -1.15
N GLU A 205 -11.58 3.93 -1.99
CA GLU A 205 -12.23 5.21 -1.70
C GLU A 205 -13.16 5.58 -2.88
N THR A 206 -14.47 5.73 -2.62
CA THR A 206 -15.47 6.00 -3.67
C THR A 206 -16.41 7.15 -3.30
N PRO A 207 -16.43 8.28 -4.05
CA PRO A 207 -15.46 8.63 -5.09
C PRO A 207 -14.08 8.86 -4.47
N ALA A 208 -13.02 8.76 -5.28
CA ALA A 208 -11.70 9.17 -4.86
C ALA A 208 -11.72 10.65 -4.44
N TYR A 209 -11.06 10.99 -3.34
CA TYR A 209 -11.03 12.36 -2.84
C TYR A 209 -10.60 13.35 -3.92
N ALA A 210 -11.46 14.33 -4.18
CA ALA A 210 -11.10 15.54 -4.91
C ALA A 210 -10.81 16.64 -3.88
N SER A 211 -9.62 17.24 -3.94
CA SER A 211 -9.22 18.31 -3.02
C SER A 211 -10.25 19.43 -3.00
N SER A 212 -10.89 19.66 -1.86
CA SER A 212 -11.67 20.87 -1.63
C SER A 212 -10.75 21.93 -1.03
N SER A 213 -10.70 23.11 -1.65
CA SER A 213 -9.89 24.27 -1.21
C SER A 213 -10.37 24.90 0.12
N ARG A 214 -11.22 24.20 0.87
CA ARG A 214 -12.04 24.75 1.96
C ARG A 214 -11.86 24.06 3.30
N LEU A 215 -10.79 23.27 3.52
CA LEU A 215 -10.54 22.78 4.86
C LEU A 215 -10.14 23.94 5.77
N PRO A 216 -10.90 24.25 6.84
CA PRO A 216 -10.50 25.26 7.80
C PRO A 216 -9.17 24.84 8.43
N ILE A 217 -8.24 25.79 8.52
CA ILE A 217 -6.88 25.59 9.05
C ILE A 217 -6.92 25.07 10.52
N HIS A 218 -8.06 25.19 11.18
CA HIS A 218 -8.31 24.81 12.58
C HIS A 218 -9.23 23.59 12.68
N VAL A 219 -8.82 22.45 12.15
CA VAL A 219 -9.44 21.18 12.56
C VAL A 219 -8.87 20.79 13.91
N THR A 220 -9.72 20.72 14.94
CA THR A 220 -9.29 20.64 16.34
C THR A 220 -9.39 19.25 16.94
N SER A 221 -10.21 18.35 16.39
CA SER A 221 -10.38 17.00 16.94
C SER A 221 -10.76 15.98 15.87
N ALA A 222 -10.15 14.80 15.94
CA ALA A 222 -10.55 13.65 15.12
C ALA A 222 -11.87 13.00 15.59
N GLN A 223 -12.36 13.36 16.79
CA GLN A 223 -13.61 12.84 17.35
C GLN A 223 -14.86 13.42 16.67
N ASP A 224 -14.70 14.53 15.94
CA ASP A 224 -15.80 15.18 15.22
C ASP A 224 -16.04 14.57 13.82
N LEU A 225 -15.29 13.51 13.47
CA LEU A 225 -15.51 12.80 12.21
C LEU A 225 -16.80 12.00 12.28
N ARG A 226 -17.68 12.23 11.30
CA ARG A 226 -18.92 11.46 11.13
C ARG A 226 -18.89 10.66 9.83
N ARG A 227 -19.31 9.40 9.91
CA ARG A 227 -19.64 8.61 8.72
C ARG A 227 -21.07 8.93 8.32
N ASP A 228 -21.29 9.24 7.06
CA ASP A 228 -22.63 9.33 6.50
C ASP A 228 -23.20 7.91 6.33
N GLU A 229 -24.35 7.62 6.94
CA GLU A 229 -24.92 6.26 6.95
C GLU A 229 -25.40 5.79 5.57
N VAL A 230 -25.70 6.74 4.66
CA VAL A 230 -26.25 6.44 3.33
C VAL A 230 -25.13 6.22 2.32
N THR A 231 -24.15 7.12 2.29
CA THR A 231 -23.07 7.13 1.31
C THR A 231 -21.78 6.51 1.82
N GLY A 232 -21.64 6.33 3.14
CA GLY A 232 -20.41 5.85 3.78
C GLY A 232 -19.25 6.85 3.77
N ALA A 233 -19.44 8.05 3.20
CA ALA A 233 -18.43 9.10 3.17
C ALA A 233 -18.11 9.65 4.56
N ILE A 234 -16.89 10.16 4.75
CA ILE A 234 -16.45 10.70 6.04
C ILE A 234 -16.45 12.23 5.97
N PHE A 235 -17.10 12.85 6.95
CA PHE A 235 -17.24 14.30 7.05
C PHE A 235 -16.61 14.85 8.33
N TYR A 236 -16.13 16.09 8.26
CA TYR A 236 -15.84 16.94 9.41
C TYR A 236 -16.76 18.17 9.35
N GLY A 237 -17.74 18.23 10.26
CA GLY A 237 -18.85 19.17 10.12
C GLY A 237 -19.62 18.94 8.82
N ASP A 238 -19.66 19.96 7.96
CA ASP A 238 -20.32 19.92 6.65
C ASP A 238 -19.35 19.65 5.48
N ILE A 239 -18.07 19.42 5.77
CA ILE A 239 -17.05 19.20 4.74
C ILE A 239 -16.79 17.71 4.59
N GLN A 240 -16.96 17.19 3.38
CA GLN A 240 -16.56 15.83 3.03
C GLN A 240 -15.03 15.73 2.98
N LEU A 241 -14.45 14.89 3.83
CA LEU A 241 -13.00 14.66 3.89
C LEU A 241 -12.53 13.56 2.96
N VAL A 242 -13.32 12.49 2.81
CA VAL A 242 -13.05 11.36 1.90
C VAL A 242 -14.38 10.76 1.45
N GLY A 243 -14.37 10.05 0.31
CA GLY A 243 -15.50 9.23 -0.13
C GLY A 243 -15.78 8.06 0.80
N GLU A 244 -16.67 7.16 0.38
CA GLU A 244 -16.87 5.86 1.02
C GLU A 244 -15.55 5.12 1.11
N VAL A 245 -15.13 4.74 2.32
CA VAL A 245 -13.92 3.94 2.52
C VAL A 245 -14.28 2.49 2.78
N LYS A 246 -13.72 1.60 1.98
CA LYS A 246 -13.77 0.15 2.18
C LYS A 246 -12.38 -0.45 2.24
N PHE A 247 -12.25 -1.54 2.98
CA PHE A 247 -11.05 -2.34 3.08
C PHE A 247 -11.33 -3.70 2.47
N ARG A 248 -10.38 -4.19 1.69
CA ARG A 248 -10.34 -5.59 1.27
C ARG A 248 -9.06 -6.22 1.80
N TRP A 249 -9.23 -7.31 2.51
CA TRP A 249 -8.16 -8.06 3.16
C TRP A 249 -8.02 -9.42 2.50
N GLU A 250 -6.85 -9.72 1.94
CA GLU A 250 -6.56 -11.02 1.34
C GLU A 250 -5.32 -11.63 1.96
N VAL A 251 -5.37 -12.94 2.21
CA VAL A 251 -4.21 -13.71 2.64
C VAL A 251 -3.93 -14.78 1.59
N TRP A 252 -2.70 -14.77 1.12
CA TRP A 252 -2.17 -15.72 0.16
C TRP A 252 -1.07 -16.52 0.82
N GLU A 253 -1.08 -17.83 0.61
CA GLU A 253 -0.11 -18.75 1.19
C GLU A 253 0.49 -19.67 0.13
N ARG A 254 1.69 -20.16 0.41
CA ARG A 254 2.33 -21.20 -0.40
C ARG A 254 1.74 -22.56 -0.04
N VAL A 255 0.92 -23.12 -0.92
CA VAL A 255 0.36 -24.48 -0.78
C VAL A 255 0.90 -25.33 -1.92
N ASN A 256 1.65 -26.39 -1.58
CA ASN A 256 2.33 -27.26 -2.56
C ASN A 256 3.20 -26.49 -3.57
N GLY A 257 3.87 -25.43 -3.10
CA GLY A 257 4.72 -24.57 -3.92
C GLY A 257 3.97 -23.54 -4.77
N GLN A 258 2.65 -23.49 -4.73
CA GLN A 258 1.83 -22.56 -5.50
C GLN A 258 1.17 -21.49 -4.61
N PRO A 259 1.07 -20.23 -5.06
CA PRO A 259 0.29 -19.22 -4.38
C PRO A 259 -1.20 -19.58 -4.36
N THR A 260 -1.81 -19.61 -3.18
CA THR A 260 -3.24 -19.92 -2.99
C THR A 260 -3.86 -18.91 -2.04
N THR A 261 -5.01 -18.33 -2.39
CA THR A 261 -5.78 -17.50 -1.47
C THR A 261 -6.41 -18.37 -0.38
N THR A 262 -6.13 -18.09 0.88
CA THR A 262 -6.69 -18.84 2.03
C THR A 262 -7.65 -18.02 2.87
N PHE A 263 -7.66 -16.70 2.68
CA PHE A 263 -8.59 -15.79 3.33
C PHE A 263 -8.92 -14.60 2.41
N GLU A 264 -10.17 -14.19 2.43
CA GLU A 264 -10.63 -12.94 1.83
C GLU A 264 -11.77 -12.36 2.67
N GLU A 265 -11.77 -11.05 2.88
CA GLU A 265 -12.87 -10.33 3.48
C GLU A 265 -12.90 -8.87 3.02
N GLU A 266 -14.10 -8.30 2.94
CA GLU A 266 -14.32 -6.88 2.66
C GLU A 266 -15.21 -6.27 3.75
N PHE A 267 -14.86 -5.08 4.23
CA PHE A 267 -15.63 -4.35 5.25
C PHE A 267 -15.45 -2.84 5.08
N GLY A 268 -16.46 -2.07 5.49
CA GLY A 268 -16.45 -0.61 5.45
C GLY A 268 -15.71 0.03 6.63
N TYR A 269 -15.36 1.31 6.49
CA TYR A 269 -14.88 2.11 7.63
C TYR A 269 -15.90 2.13 8.77
N GLY A 270 -15.43 1.91 10.00
CA GLY A 270 -16.27 1.84 11.20
C GLY A 270 -17.02 0.52 11.37
N GLU A 271 -17.00 -0.36 10.37
CA GLU A 271 -17.50 -1.74 10.51
C GLU A 271 -16.44 -2.63 11.16
N LEU A 272 -16.90 -3.68 11.82
CA LEU A 272 -16.04 -4.71 12.37
C LEU A 272 -15.95 -5.86 11.36
N PRO A 273 -14.77 -6.47 11.18
CA PRO A 273 -14.67 -7.69 10.39
C PRO A 273 -15.52 -8.80 11.05
N CYS A 274 -16.14 -9.63 10.22
CA CYS A 274 -16.98 -10.75 10.62
C CYS A 274 -16.20 -11.84 11.36
N ARG A 275 -14.88 -11.88 11.15
CA ARG A 275 -13.96 -12.87 11.74
C ARG A 275 -12.57 -12.25 11.94
N PRO A 276 -11.71 -12.85 12.78
CA PRO A 276 -10.35 -12.35 12.96
C PRO A 276 -9.57 -12.31 11.64
N LEU A 277 -8.90 -11.19 11.35
CA LEU A 277 -8.13 -11.01 10.11
C LEU A 277 -6.72 -11.60 10.28
N PRO A 278 -6.31 -12.62 9.52
CA PRO A 278 -5.00 -13.23 9.70
C PRO A 278 -3.87 -12.30 9.23
N ILE A 279 -2.81 -12.19 10.04
CA ILE A 279 -1.57 -11.49 9.68
C ILE A 279 -0.49 -12.53 9.39
N PHE A 280 -0.08 -13.32 10.38
CA PHE A 280 0.94 -14.36 10.20
C PHE A 280 0.62 -15.60 11.01
N LYS A 281 1.17 -16.73 10.55
CA LYS A 281 1.11 -18.03 11.22
C LYS A 281 2.45 -18.71 11.02
N ILE A 282 3.08 -19.11 12.11
CA ILE A 282 4.33 -19.85 12.14
C ILE A 282 4.03 -21.22 12.78
N ASP A 283 3.76 -22.22 11.94
CA ASP A 283 3.34 -23.54 12.41
C ASP A 283 4.38 -24.20 13.32
N ALA A 284 5.67 -24.07 12.99
CA ALA A 284 6.77 -24.64 13.76
C ALA A 284 6.82 -24.13 15.22
N ALA A 285 6.35 -22.91 15.48
CA ALA A 285 6.33 -22.28 16.79
C ALA A 285 4.92 -22.20 17.41
N GLY A 286 3.90 -22.75 16.72
CA GLY A 286 2.49 -22.58 17.11
C GLY A 286 2.07 -21.12 17.27
N MET A 287 2.70 -20.20 16.54
CA MET A 287 2.47 -18.77 16.69
C MET A 287 1.51 -18.28 15.62
N GLU A 288 0.51 -17.50 16.03
CA GLU A 288 -0.43 -16.87 15.13
C GLU A 288 -0.72 -15.46 15.61
N ALA A 289 -0.82 -14.52 14.67
CA ALA A 289 -1.38 -13.21 14.92
C ALA A 289 -2.54 -12.94 13.98
N THR A 290 -3.63 -12.50 14.59
CA THR A 290 -4.85 -12.09 13.93
C THR A 290 -5.28 -10.73 14.50
N VAL A 291 -5.85 -9.88 13.65
CA VAL A 291 -6.57 -8.69 14.10
C VAL A 291 -7.93 -9.14 14.61
N GLN A 292 -8.18 -8.96 15.90
CA GLN A 292 -9.48 -9.25 16.49
C GLN A 292 -10.48 -8.13 16.16
N PRO A 293 -11.77 -8.43 15.97
CA PRO A 293 -12.79 -7.40 15.73
C PRO A 293 -12.77 -6.27 16.77
N ALA A 294 -12.55 -6.59 18.05
CA ALA A 294 -12.43 -5.58 19.09
C ALA A 294 -11.23 -4.63 18.90
N ALA A 295 -10.07 -5.15 18.47
CA ALA A 295 -8.89 -4.33 18.18
C ALA A 295 -9.10 -3.44 16.95
N MET A 296 -9.92 -3.89 15.98
CA MET A 296 -10.30 -3.06 14.83
C MET A 296 -11.14 -1.84 15.24
N LYS A 297 -12.02 -2.00 16.24
CA LYS A 297 -12.78 -0.87 16.79
C LYS A 297 -11.83 0.21 17.34
N ASP A 298 -10.86 -0.20 18.16
CA ASP A 298 -9.89 0.73 18.75
C ASP A 298 -9.02 1.40 17.67
N PHE A 299 -8.67 0.65 16.62
CA PHE A 299 -7.96 1.19 15.46
C PHE A 299 -8.75 2.31 14.76
N TRP A 300 -10.06 2.14 14.56
CA TRP A 300 -10.90 3.19 13.98
C TRP A 300 -10.87 4.47 14.81
N ASP A 301 -11.18 4.33 16.10
CA ASP A 301 -11.38 5.45 17.00
C ASP A 301 -10.06 6.21 17.27
N CYS A 302 -8.96 5.48 17.47
CA CYS A 302 -7.71 6.04 17.99
C CYS A 302 -6.62 6.27 16.94
N THR A 303 -6.67 5.59 15.80
CA THR A 303 -5.57 5.59 14.81
C THR A 303 -6.02 6.07 13.44
N TRP A 304 -7.08 5.48 12.90
CA TRP A 304 -7.56 5.77 11.55
C TRP A 304 -8.12 7.19 11.42
N ASN A 305 -8.93 7.63 12.38
CA ASN A 305 -9.58 8.94 12.36
C ASN A 305 -8.56 10.10 12.36
N PRO A 306 -7.58 10.15 13.28
CA PRO A 306 -6.51 11.14 13.21
C PRO A 306 -5.75 11.09 11.87
N ALA A 307 -5.44 9.90 11.37
CA ALA A 307 -4.69 9.73 10.13
C ALA A 307 -5.46 10.23 8.89
N THR A 308 -6.76 9.93 8.80
CA THR A 308 -7.66 10.40 7.74
C THR A 308 -7.69 11.93 7.71
N LEU A 309 -7.79 12.55 8.89
CA LEU A 309 -7.78 13.99 9.00
C LEU A 309 -6.44 14.61 8.54
N MET A 310 -5.31 14.03 8.97
CA MET A 310 -3.99 14.49 8.55
C MET A 310 -3.79 14.38 7.04
N ASP A 311 -4.31 13.32 6.41
CA ASP A 311 -4.31 13.17 4.96
C ASP A 311 -5.15 14.24 4.27
N ALA A 312 -6.36 14.50 4.76
CA ALA A 312 -7.21 15.57 4.22
C ALA A 312 -6.52 16.94 4.31
N VAL A 313 -5.91 17.27 5.46
CA VAL A 313 -5.15 18.52 5.65
C VAL A 313 -3.96 18.61 4.70
N ARG A 314 -3.20 17.53 4.52
CA ARG A 314 -2.06 17.50 3.59
C ARG A 314 -2.53 17.76 2.16
N ARG A 315 -3.61 17.09 1.73
CA ARG A 315 -4.16 17.23 0.38
C ARG A 315 -4.71 18.62 0.08
N ALA A 316 -5.30 19.30 1.07
CA ALA A 316 -5.77 20.67 0.91
C ALA A 316 -4.65 21.72 0.82
N ARG A 317 -3.40 21.35 1.14
CA ARG A 317 -2.21 22.22 1.00
C ARG A 317 -1.45 22.01 -0.31
N CYS A 318 -1.76 20.95 -1.05
CA CYS A 318 -1.17 20.60 -2.34
C CYS A 318 -2.01 21.16 -3.48
#